data_AF-A0A8T0AQE2-F1
#
_entry.id   AF-A0A8T0AQE2-F1
#
_cell.length_a   1.000
_cell.length_b   1.000
_cell.length_c   1.000
_cell.angle_alpha   90.00
_cell.angle_beta   90.00
_cell.angle_gamma   90.00
#
_symmetry.space_group_name_H-M   'P 1'
#
loop_
_entity.id
_entity.type
_entity.pdbx_description
1 polymer ?
#
loop_
_entity_poly.entity_id
_entity_poly.type
_entity_poly.pdbx_seq_one_letter_code
_entity_poly.pdbx_strand_id
1 'polypeptide(L)'
;MQVRHVPVEVPDKICGCSPESLRVSPGKTVAVITMNGRYDLSMPELSCEACQATWAAGVVELNRSDYWPATLNFATIHATDVFFSFEEMKMAAPGLSCQAFSKMLDVNCPLWSLLADDQHSNHR
;
A
#
# COMPACT_ATOMS: atom_id res chain seq x y z
N MET A 1 -18.37 5.80 -10.86
CA MET A 1 -17.49 5.87 -9.68
C MET A 1 -16.21 5.15 -10.06
N GLN A 2 -15.05 5.81 -10.06
CA GLN A 2 -13.79 5.23 -10.51
C GLN A 2 -13.16 4.44 -9.36
N VAL A 3 -12.85 3.16 -9.57
CA VAL A 3 -12.21 2.32 -8.54
C VAL A 3 -10.72 2.65 -8.49
N ARG A 4 -10.16 2.78 -7.28
CA ARG A 4 -8.74 3.02 -7.06
C ARG A 4 -8.07 1.72 -6.65
N HIS A 5 -7.03 1.34 -7.40
CA HIS A 5 -6.27 0.13 -7.13
C HIS A 5 -5.06 0.40 -6.24
N VAL A 6 -4.62 -0.61 -5.50
CA VAL A 6 -3.28 -0.61 -4.93
C VAL A 6 -2.27 -0.53 -6.09
N PRO A 7 -1.31 0.39 -6.08
CA PRO A 7 -0.33 0.54 -7.16
C PRO A 7 0.75 -0.53 -7.03
N VAL A 8 0.41 -1.75 -7.43
CA VAL A 8 1.35 -2.88 -7.54
C VAL A 8 1.76 -3.09 -8.99
N GLU A 9 2.96 -3.62 -9.20
CA GLU A 9 3.42 -4.05 -10.52
C GLU A 9 2.50 -5.16 -11.07
N VAL A 10 1.81 -4.87 -12.16
CA VAL A 10 0.88 -5.80 -12.83
C VAL A 10 1.61 -6.42 -14.03
N PRO A 11 1.62 -7.75 -14.20
CA PRO A 11 2.33 -8.38 -15.30
C PRO A 11 1.66 -8.08 -16.65
N ASP A 12 2.46 -7.78 -17.66
CA ASP A 12 2.00 -7.55 -19.05
C ASP A 12 1.39 -8.80 -19.69
N LYS A 13 1.68 -9.98 -19.15
CA LYS A 13 1.26 -11.26 -19.71
C LYS A 13 1.08 -12.33 -18.62
N ILE A 14 -0.09 -12.96 -18.63
CA ILE A 14 -0.40 -14.10 -17.75
C ILE A 14 -0.71 -15.40 -18.52
N CYS A 15 -0.82 -15.31 -19.86
CA CYS A 15 -1.12 -16.43 -20.76
C CYS A 15 -0.65 -16.12 -22.19
N GLY A 16 -0.79 -17.06 -23.12
CA GLY A 16 -0.38 -16.89 -24.53
C GLY A 16 -1.33 -16.09 -25.43
N CYS A 17 -2.47 -15.61 -24.93
CA CYS A 17 -3.47 -14.88 -25.70
C CYS A 17 -3.03 -13.45 -26.08
N SER A 18 -3.82 -12.81 -26.95
CA SER A 18 -3.62 -11.38 -27.29
C SER A 18 -3.70 -10.51 -26.02
N PRO A 19 -2.83 -9.49 -25.86
CA PRO A 19 -2.92 -8.52 -24.77
C PRO A 19 -4.29 -7.81 -24.72
N GLU A 20 -4.97 -7.67 -25.85
CA GLU A 20 -6.31 -7.09 -25.95
C GLU A 20 -7.38 -7.90 -25.22
N SER A 21 -7.13 -9.18 -24.93
CA SER A 21 -8.02 -10.05 -24.15
C SER A 21 -7.80 -9.92 -22.64
N LEU A 22 -6.80 -9.16 -22.20
CA LEU A 22 -6.50 -8.98 -20.78
C LEU A 22 -7.31 -7.82 -20.20
N ARG A 23 -7.86 -8.03 -19.00
CA ARG A 23 -8.61 -7.03 -18.25
C ARG A 23 -8.09 -6.92 -16.83
N VAL A 24 -7.90 -5.69 -16.37
CA VAL A 24 -7.72 -5.38 -14.95
C VAL A 24 -9.10 -5.15 -14.35
N SER A 25 -9.35 -5.78 -13.21
CA SER A 25 -10.60 -5.68 -12.46
C SER A 25 -10.32 -5.48 -10.97
N PRO A 26 -11.26 -4.89 -10.22
CA PRO A 26 -11.11 -4.75 -8.78
C PRO A 26 -11.36 -6.08 -8.07
N GLY A 27 -10.37 -6.53 -7.33
CA GLY A 27 -10.48 -7.64 -6.41
C GLY A 27 -10.94 -7.19 -5.02
N LYS A 28 -10.45 -7.88 -3.99
CA LYS A 28 -10.77 -7.57 -2.59
C LYS A 28 -10.38 -6.14 -2.21
N THR A 29 -11.17 -5.55 -1.31
CA THR A 29 -10.80 -4.28 -0.66
C THR A 29 -9.70 -4.52 0.38
N VAL A 30 -8.72 -3.63 0.41
CA VAL A 30 -7.54 -3.68 1.26
C VAL A 30 -7.33 -2.32 1.89
N ALA A 31 -7.10 -2.29 3.21
CA ALA A 31 -6.67 -1.10 3.91
C ALA A 31 -5.16 -0.91 3.69
N VAL A 32 -4.80 0.15 2.98
CA VAL A 32 -3.42 0.56 2.74
C VAL A 32 -3.05 1.66 3.72
N ILE A 33 -2.09 1.38 4.58
CA ILE A 33 -1.56 2.33 5.56
C ILE A 33 -0.29 2.94 4.98
N THR A 34 -0.29 4.25 4.81
CA THR A 34 0.87 5.02 4.36
C THR A 34 1.17 6.13 5.37
N MET A 35 2.27 6.86 5.15
CA MET A 35 2.57 8.07 5.92
C MET A 35 1.52 9.19 5.77
N ASN A 36 0.77 9.20 4.67
CA ASN A 36 -0.33 10.13 4.43
C ASN A 36 -1.68 9.62 4.96
N GLY A 37 -1.65 8.47 5.63
CA GLY A 37 -2.78 7.86 6.30
C GLY A 37 -3.35 6.64 5.60
N ARG A 38 -4.58 6.30 5.98
CA ARG A 38 -5.26 5.08 5.56
C ARG A 38 -6.12 5.29 4.31
N TYR A 39 -5.97 4.39 3.35
CA TYR A 39 -6.77 4.35 2.13
C TYR A 39 -7.39 2.96 1.96
N ASP A 40 -8.71 2.90 1.72
CA ASP A 40 -9.36 1.66 1.32
C ASP A 40 -9.29 1.56 -0.22
N LEU A 41 -8.44 0.66 -0.72
CA LEU A 41 -8.18 0.44 -2.14
C LEU A 41 -8.57 -0.97 -2.56
N SER A 42 -8.71 -1.21 -3.87
CA SER A 42 -8.93 -2.57 -4.40
C SER A 42 -7.61 -3.21 -4.82
N MET A 43 -7.36 -4.45 -4.42
CA MET A 43 -6.27 -5.23 -5.01
C MET A 43 -6.56 -5.44 -6.51
N PRO A 44 -5.61 -5.21 -7.43
CA PRO A 44 -5.86 -5.49 -8.85
C PRO A 44 -5.88 -7.00 -9.10
N GLU A 45 -6.86 -7.43 -9.89
CA GLU A 45 -6.96 -8.78 -10.42
C GLU A 45 -6.95 -8.71 -11.94
N LEU A 46 -6.18 -9.59 -12.57
CA LEU A 46 -6.16 -9.75 -14.01
C LEU A 46 -6.96 -10.98 -14.41
N SER A 47 -7.73 -10.84 -15.48
CA SER A 47 -8.37 -11.97 -16.16
C SER A 47 -8.20 -11.89 -17.67
N CYS A 48 -8.00 -13.04 -18.30
CA CYS A 48 -8.01 -13.18 -19.75
C CYS A 48 -9.40 -13.63 -20.22
N GLU A 49 -10.10 -12.80 -20.98
CA GLU A 49 -11.43 -13.12 -21.49
C GLU A 49 -11.44 -14.32 -22.45
N ALA A 50 -10.32 -14.57 -23.14
CA ALA A 50 -10.21 -15.64 -24.15
C ALA A 50 -9.97 -17.04 -23.55
N CYS A 51 -9.12 -17.15 -22.52
CA CYS A 51 -8.73 -18.46 -21.94
C CYS A 51 -9.02 -18.59 -20.45
N GLN A 52 -9.63 -17.57 -19.83
CA GLN A 52 -10.01 -17.55 -18.41
C GLN A 52 -8.83 -17.69 -17.44
N ALA A 53 -7.59 -17.44 -17.90
CA ALA A 53 -6.44 -17.36 -17.02
C ALA A 53 -6.58 -16.14 -16.11
N THR A 54 -6.24 -16.32 -14.84
CA THR A 54 -6.33 -15.27 -13.80
C THR A 54 -5.00 -15.04 -13.13
N TRP A 55 -4.77 -13.81 -12.68
CA TRP A 55 -3.67 -13.46 -11.80
C TRP A 55 -4.17 -12.50 -10.71
N ALA A 56 -3.60 -12.63 -9.52
CA ALA A 56 -3.81 -11.72 -8.41
C ALA A 56 -2.46 -11.44 -7.75
N ALA A 57 -2.28 -10.20 -7.30
CA ALA A 57 -1.05 -9.81 -6.63
C ALA A 57 -0.83 -10.60 -5.33
N GLY A 58 0.37 -11.15 -5.17
CA GLY A 58 0.83 -11.84 -3.98
C GLY A 58 1.84 -11.02 -3.17
N VAL A 59 2.51 -11.70 -2.24
CA VAL A 59 3.56 -11.08 -1.40
C VAL A 59 4.74 -10.58 -2.25
N VAL A 60 5.07 -11.28 -3.33
CA VAL A 60 6.20 -10.91 -4.19
C VAL A 60 5.94 -9.56 -4.87
N GLU A 61 4.75 -9.37 -5.43
CA GLU A 61 4.39 -8.13 -6.12
C GLU A 61 4.19 -6.97 -5.16
N LEU A 62 3.65 -7.22 -3.97
CA LEU A 62 3.60 -6.23 -2.89
C LEU A 62 5.00 -5.77 -2.50
N ASN A 63 5.92 -6.71 -2.21
CA ASN A 63 7.28 -6.38 -1.78
C ASN A 63 8.06 -5.62 -2.85
N ARG A 64 7.86 -5.94 -4.15
CA ARG A 64 8.46 -5.19 -5.26
C ARG A 64 7.91 -3.78 -5.43
N SER A 65 6.70 -3.54 -4.91
CA SER A 65 5.99 -2.27 -5.02
C SER A 65 6.02 -1.48 -3.71
N ASP A 66 7.00 -1.75 -2.85
CA ASP A 66 7.18 -1.10 -1.54
C ASP A 66 5.97 -1.22 -0.59
N TYR A 67 5.28 -2.37 -0.64
CA TYR A 67 4.24 -2.72 0.32
C TYR A 67 4.58 -4.01 1.07
N TRP A 68 4.18 -4.05 2.35
CA TRP A 68 4.33 -5.22 3.20
C TRP A 68 2.96 -5.70 3.74
N PRO A 69 2.64 -7.00 3.66
CA PRO A 69 1.39 -7.53 4.18
C PRO A 69 1.39 -7.59 5.71
N ALA A 70 0.55 -6.78 6.35
CA ALA A 70 0.37 -6.77 7.81
C ALA A 70 -0.44 -7.97 8.32
N THR A 71 -1.23 -8.57 7.43
CA THR A 71 -2.18 -9.65 7.72
C THR A 71 -2.04 -10.76 6.69
N LEU A 72 -2.24 -12.02 7.10
CA LEU A 72 -2.11 -13.19 6.24
C LEU A 72 -3.04 -13.18 5.01
N ASN A 73 -4.17 -12.48 5.10
CA ASN A 73 -5.16 -12.37 4.03
C ASN A 73 -5.07 -11.05 3.26
N PHE A 74 -4.03 -10.24 3.48
CA PHE A 74 -3.86 -8.89 2.92
C PHE A 74 -5.09 -7.99 3.15
N ALA A 75 -5.81 -8.15 4.26
CA ALA A 75 -6.85 -7.19 4.66
C ALA A 75 -6.23 -5.82 4.97
N THR A 76 -4.99 -5.82 5.46
CA THR A 76 -4.18 -4.63 5.71
C THR A 76 -2.77 -4.83 5.15
N ILE A 77 -2.27 -3.80 4.47
CA ILE A 77 -0.89 -3.69 4.00
C ILE A 77 -0.32 -2.33 4.43
N HIS A 78 0.98 -2.28 4.70
CA HIS A 78 1.72 -1.05 4.99
C HIS A 78 2.59 -0.67 3.80
N ALA A 79 2.68 0.61 3.47
CA ALA A 79 3.80 1.10 2.67
C ALA A 79 5.09 0.94 3.50
N THR A 80 6.21 0.63 2.84
CA THR A 80 7.48 0.32 3.53
C THR A 80 8.00 1.52 4.33
N ASP A 81 7.74 2.75 3.86
CA ASP A 81 8.14 4.00 4.53
C ASP A 81 7.58 4.15 5.95
N VAL A 82 6.42 3.55 6.23
CA VAL A 82 5.80 3.47 7.55
C VAL A 82 6.73 2.85 8.60
N PHE A 83 7.54 1.86 8.20
CA PHE A 83 8.46 1.19 9.14
C PHE A 83 9.64 2.08 9.52
N PHE A 84 10.19 2.83 8.56
CA PHE A 84 11.30 3.75 8.82
C PHE A 84 10.85 4.87 9.77
N SER A 85 9.69 5.49 9.51
CA SER A 85 9.17 6.53 10.40
C SER A 85 8.81 5.99 11.79
N PHE A 86 8.30 4.76 11.89
CA PHE A 86 8.06 4.13 13.19
C PHE A 86 9.35 3.97 14.00
N GLU A 87 10.43 3.52 13.36
CA GLU A 87 11.73 3.37 14.00
C GLU A 87 12.26 4.72 14.53
N GLU A 88 12.23 5.77 13.70
CA GLU A 88 12.63 7.12 14.09
C GLU A 88 11.83 7.64 15.29
N MET A 89 10.50 7.46 15.27
CA MET A 89 9.67 7.86 16.40
C MET A 89 9.90 7.01 17.65
N LYS A 90 10.20 5.73 17.49
CA LYS A 90 10.56 4.88 18.63
C LYS A 90 11.84 5.37 19.30
N MET A 91 12.79 5.90 18.54
CA MET A 91 13.99 6.53 19.07
C MET A 91 13.67 7.82 19.84
N ALA A 92 12.79 8.67 19.31
CA ALA A 92 12.38 9.91 19.96
C ALA A 92 11.44 9.70 21.17
N ALA A 93 10.60 8.67 21.12
CA ALA A 93 9.58 8.36 22.13
C ALA A 93 9.49 6.84 22.36
N PRO A 94 10.37 6.26 23.21
CA PRO A 94 10.43 4.81 23.42
C PRO A 94 9.12 4.18 23.91
N GLY A 95 8.26 4.96 24.57
CA GLY A 95 6.93 4.55 25.05
C GLY A 95 5.85 4.43 23.96
N LEU A 96 6.09 4.91 22.73
CA LEU A 96 5.09 4.87 21.65
C LEU A 96 4.82 3.43 21.22
N SER A 97 3.57 2.96 21.26
CA SER A 97 3.24 1.61 20.78
C SER A 97 2.96 1.60 19.27
N CYS A 98 3.13 0.44 18.61
CA CYS A 98 2.76 0.28 17.20
C CYS A 98 1.28 0.64 16.98
N GLN A 99 0.40 0.25 17.91
CA GLN A 99 -1.02 0.55 17.83
C GLN A 99 -1.31 2.06 17.91
N ALA A 100 -0.60 2.78 18.79
CA ALA A 100 -0.74 4.24 18.90
C ALA A 100 -0.25 4.93 17.62
N PHE A 101 0.86 4.45 17.05
CA PHE A 101 1.38 4.95 15.78
C PHE A 101 0.40 4.70 14.61
N SER A 102 -0.12 3.48 14.43
CA SER A 102 -1.08 3.18 13.36
C SER A 102 -2.35 4.02 13.46
N LYS A 103 -2.89 4.22 14.68
CA LYS A 103 -4.04 5.12 14.90
C LYS A 103 -3.73 6.57 14.53
N MET A 104 -2.49 7.00 14.70
CA MET A 104 -2.07 8.34 14.33
C MET A 104 -1.98 8.50 12.81
N LEU A 105 -1.72 7.43 12.04
CA LEU A 105 -1.80 7.43 10.58
C LEU A 105 -3.26 7.37 10.09
N ASP A 106 -4.15 6.66 10.80
CA ASP A 106 -5.57 6.63 10.44
C ASP A 106 -6.23 8.02 10.49
N VAL A 107 -5.72 8.92 11.33
CA VAL A 107 -6.12 10.32 11.41
C VAL A 107 -5.16 11.11 10.55
N ASN A 108 -5.65 11.93 9.61
CA ASN A 108 -4.83 12.99 8.99
C ASN A 108 -4.46 14.03 10.05
N CYS A 109 -3.58 13.67 10.99
CA CYS A 109 -3.22 14.49 12.12
C CYS A 109 -2.31 15.60 11.59
N PRO A 110 -2.70 16.89 11.70
CA PRO A 110 -1.91 18.02 11.19
C PRO A 110 -0.50 18.11 11.78
N LEU A 111 -0.26 17.43 12.91
CA LEU A 111 1.05 17.36 13.55
C LEU A 111 2.12 16.72 12.65
N TRP A 112 1.74 15.76 11.78
CA TRP A 112 2.67 15.16 10.82
C TRP A 112 3.11 16.14 9.74
N SER A 113 2.17 16.96 9.24
CA SER A 113 2.46 18.02 8.28
C SER A 113 3.46 19.02 8.85
N LEU A 114 3.25 19.43 10.11
CA LEU A 114 4.11 20.37 10.83
C LEU A 114 5.52 19.82 11.11
N LEU A 115 5.64 18.51 11.40
CA LEU A 115 6.95 17.87 11.61
C LEU A 115 7.71 17.62 10.30
N ALA A 116 7.02 17.34 9.20
CA ALA A 116 7.63 17.20 7.88
C ALA A 116 8.18 18.54 7.35
N ASP A 117 7.51 19.65 7.66
CA ASP A 117 7.97 21.00 7.31
C ASP A 117 9.22 21.41 8.10
N ASP A 118 9.36 20.98 9.35
CA ASP A 118 10.51 21.31 10.21
C ASP A 118 11.83 20.69 9.70
N GLN A 119 11.76 19.52 9.06
CA GLN A 119 12.92 18.85 8.44
C GLN A 119 13.44 19.59 7.18
N HIS A 120 12.57 20.29 6.43
CA HIS A 120 13.00 21.09 5.27
C HIS A 120 13.64 22.43 5.68
N SER A 121 13.46 22.87 6.92
CA SER A 121 14.01 24.14 7.39
C SER A 121 15.41 24.04 8.01
N ASN A 122 15.95 22.82 8.18
CA ASN A 122 17.24 22.57 8.83
C ASN A 122 18.43 22.37 7.86
N HIS A 123 18.22 22.60 6.56
CA HIS A 123 19.28 22.56 5.53
C HIS A 123 19.45 23.92 4.82
N ARG A 124 19.56 25.02 5.57
CA ARG A 124 20.07 26.28 5.04
C ARG A 124 20.97 26.99 6.04
#